data_AF-A0A3B3S6U9-F1
#
_entry.id   AF-A0A3B3S6U9-F1
#
_cell.length_a   1.000
_cell.length_b   1.000
_cell.length_c   1.000
_cell.angle_alpha   90.00
_cell.angle_beta   90.00
_cell.angle_gamma   90.00
#
_symmetry.space_group_name_H-M   'P 1'
#
loop_
_entity.id
_entity.type
_entity.pdbx_description
1 polymer ?
#
loop_
_entity_poly.entity_id
_entity_poly.type
_entity_poly.pdbx_seq_one_letter_code
_entity_poly.pdbx_strand_id
1 'polypeptide(L)'
;MLQWNDCSYAKDCTAVCPLCTSRRVRELWWQGVPPSVRGKVWSLAMGNELNITHVVNFLFTCPDIGLSQADREASLELIKLDISRTFPNLCIFQQGGPYYDVLHSILGAYTCYRPDVGYVQGMSFIAAVLILNLDTADAFIAFANLLNKPCQMAFFRVDHSLMLTYFAAFEVFFEENLPKLFAHFKSNNLTPDIYLIDWIFTLYSKSLPLDLACRVWDVFCRDGDEFLFRTALGVLRLYEDILTRMDFIHNAQFLTRLPEDISGEELFCSISSIQMQSKNKKWAQVRGRRSKVERPASKLKIQECYQHVSF
;
A
#
# COMPACT_ATOMS: atom_id res chain seq x y z
N MET A 1 -16.60 -10.50 -19.17
CA MET A 1 -17.58 -10.59 -18.06
C MET A 1 -17.80 -12.03 -17.60
N LEU A 2 -18.12 -12.97 -18.50
CA LEU A 2 -18.36 -14.39 -18.17
C LEU A 2 -17.20 -15.09 -17.41
N GLN A 3 -15.94 -14.82 -17.78
CA GLN A 3 -14.77 -15.50 -17.16
C GLN A 3 -14.45 -15.06 -15.71
N TRP A 4 -14.83 -13.83 -15.32
CA TRP A 4 -14.64 -13.36 -13.93
C TRP A 4 -15.70 -13.96 -13.00
N ASN A 5 -16.92 -14.19 -13.50
CA ASN A 5 -17.98 -14.85 -12.75
C ASN A 5 -17.64 -16.31 -12.41
N ASP A 6 -16.90 -17.01 -13.26
CA ASP A 6 -16.46 -18.39 -13.01
C ASP A 6 -15.36 -18.48 -11.92
N CYS A 7 -14.41 -17.53 -11.88
CA CYS A 7 -13.45 -17.41 -10.76
C CYS A 7 -14.14 -17.07 -9.43
N SER A 8 -15.33 -16.48 -9.48
CA SER A 8 -16.06 -15.99 -8.32
C SER A 8 -16.69 -17.11 -7.46
N TYR A 9 -16.71 -18.36 -7.93
CA TYR A 9 -17.20 -19.51 -7.16
C TYR A 9 -16.11 -20.19 -6.31
N ALA A 10 -14.86 -19.76 -6.40
CA ALA A 10 -13.77 -20.32 -5.61
C ALA A 10 -13.74 -19.72 -4.20
N LYS A 11 -13.68 -20.59 -3.17
CA LYS A 11 -13.56 -20.19 -1.76
C LYS A 11 -12.18 -19.63 -1.38
N ASP A 12 -11.18 -19.82 -2.24
CA ASP A 12 -9.81 -19.30 -2.11
C ASP A 12 -9.26 -18.89 -3.49
N CYS A 13 -8.94 -17.61 -3.69
CA CYS A 13 -8.42 -17.11 -4.97
C CYS A 13 -6.93 -17.39 -5.18
N THR A 14 -6.16 -17.67 -4.13
CA THR A 14 -4.69 -17.59 -4.18
C THR A 14 -3.96 -18.91 -4.03
N ALA A 15 -4.62 -20.01 -3.63
CA ALA A 15 -3.96 -21.30 -3.45
C ALA A 15 -4.66 -22.53 -4.07
N VAL A 16 -5.97 -22.51 -4.31
CA VAL A 16 -6.72 -23.76 -4.62
C VAL A 16 -7.63 -23.65 -5.85
N CYS A 17 -7.67 -22.51 -6.55
CA CYS A 17 -8.49 -22.36 -7.76
C CYS A 17 -7.65 -22.54 -9.05
N PRO A 18 -7.81 -23.66 -9.81
CA PRO A 18 -7.11 -23.88 -11.08
C PRO A 18 -7.45 -22.83 -12.15
N LEU A 19 -8.60 -22.16 -12.03
CA LEU A 19 -9.01 -21.08 -12.93
C LEU A 19 -8.20 -19.79 -12.68
N CYS A 20 -7.94 -19.44 -11.40
CA CYS A 20 -7.16 -18.27 -11.01
C CYS A 20 -5.68 -18.36 -11.41
N THR A 21 -5.15 -19.58 -11.59
CA THR A 21 -3.76 -19.82 -11.98
C THR A 21 -3.55 -19.93 -13.50
N SER A 22 -4.64 -19.96 -14.28
CA SER A 22 -4.53 -20.04 -15.74
C SER A 22 -3.83 -18.81 -16.32
N ARG A 23 -3.00 -19.01 -17.34
CA ARG A 23 -2.25 -17.93 -18.01
C ARG A 23 -3.18 -16.80 -18.49
N ARG A 24 -4.33 -17.16 -19.07
CA ARG A 24 -5.34 -16.21 -19.55
C ARG A 24 -5.93 -15.36 -18.43
N VAL A 25 -6.26 -15.95 -17.28
CA VAL A 25 -6.77 -15.19 -16.13
C VAL A 25 -5.69 -14.27 -15.58
N ARG A 26 -4.43 -14.72 -15.50
CA ARG A 26 -3.32 -13.86 -15.07
C ARG A 26 -3.10 -12.68 -16.02
N GLU A 27 -3.21 -12.89 -17.33
CA GLU A 27 -3.12 -11.82 -18.34
C GLU A 27 -4.27 -10.80 -18.21
N LEU A 28 -5.52 -11.27 -18.03
CA LEU A 28 -6.66 -10.39 -17.77
C LEU A 28 -6.50 -9.60 -16.46
N TRP A 29 -6.04 -10.26 -15.40
CA TRP A 29 -5.79 -9.61 -14.11
C TRP A 29 -4.70 -8.52 -14.23
N TRP A 30 -3.69 -8.72 -15.08
CA TRP A 30 -2.68 -7.70 -15.37
C TRP A 30 -3.24 -6.45 -16.05
N GLN A 31 -4.27 -6.62 -16.88
CA GLN A 31 -4.97 -5.50 -17.53
C GLN A 31 -5.83 -4.69 -16.54
N GLY A 32 -6.18 -5.28 -15.39
CA GLY A 32 -7.00 -4.68 -14.35
C GLY A 32 -8.30 -5.45 -14.15
N VAL A 33 -8.73 -5.54 -12.89
CA VAL A 33 -9.99 -6.18 -12.52
C VAL A 33 -11.12 -5.16 -12.74
N PRO A 34 -12.22 -5.53 -13.42
CA PRO A 34 -13.35 -4.61 -13.60
C PRO A 34 -13.92 -4.15 -12.23
N PRO A 35 -14.27 -2.86 -12.04
CA PRO A 35 -14.74 -2.35 -10.75
C PRO A 35 -15.87 -3.18 -10.12
N SER A 36 -16.85 -3.60 -10.93
CA SER A 36 -17.99 -4.43 -10.50
C SER A 36 -17.64 -5.77 -9.84
N VAL A 37 -16.41 -6.29 -10.02
CA VAL A 37 -15.98 -7.57 -9.43
C VAL A 37 -14.79 -7.42 -8.49
N ARG A 38 -14.24 -6.20 -8.33
CA ARG A 38 -13.09 -5.93 -7.44
C ARG A 38 -13.37 -6.36 -6.02
N GLY A 39 -14.52 -5.96 -5.46
CA GLY A 39 -14.88 -6.32 -4.08
C GLY A 39 -14.75 -7.82 -3.82
N LYS A 40 -15.34 -8.64 -4.68
CA LYS A 40 -15.28 -10.09 -4.54
C LYS A 40 -13.87 -10.66 -4.68
N VAL A 41 -13.11 -10.18 -5.67
CA VAL A 41 -11.73 -10.65 -5.92
C VAL A 41 -10.80 -10.24 -4.77
N TRP A 42 -10.88 -8.99 -4.32
CA TRP A 42 -10.04 -8.43 -3.27
C TRP A 42 -10.34 -9.06 -1.92
N SER A 43 -11.62 -9.23 -1.54
CA SER A 43 -11.98 -9.91 -0.30
C SER A 43 -11.45 -11.35 -0.23
N LEU A 44 -11.52 -12.09 -1.35
CA LEU A 44 -10.95 -13.45 -1.43
C LEU A 44 -9.42 -13.46 -1.36
N ALA A 45 -8.75 -12.46 -1.92
CA ALA A 45 -7.29 -12.38 -1.90
C ALA A 45 -6.73 -11.93 -0.55
N MET A 46 -7.37 -10.94 0.09
CA MET A 46 -6.96 -10.46 1.41
C MET A 46 -7.29 -11.47 2.51
N GLY A 47 -8.43 -12.16 2.36
CA GLY A 47 -8.93 -13.17 3.30
C GLY A 47 -9.47 -12.55 4.60
N ASN A 48 -9.80 -13.42 5.55
CA ASN A 48 -10.23 -13.03 6.90
C ASN A 48 -9.51 -13.85 7.98
N GLU A 49 -8.18 -13.84 7.96
CA GLU A 49 -7.33 -14.55 8.93
C GLU A 49 -7.58 -14.09 10.38
N LEU A 50 -8.04 -12.84 10.56
CA LEU A 50 -8.44 -12.27 11.85
C LEU A 50 -9.80 -12.79 12.36
N ASN A 51 -10.54 -13.56 11.55
CA ASN A 51 -11.87 -14.10 11.87
C ASN A 51 -12.86 -13.02 12.34
N ILE A 52 -12.81 -11.84 11.72
CA ILE A 52 -13.71 -10.72 12.05
C ILE A 52 -15.10 -11.06 11.54
N THR A 53 -16.07 -11.13 12.46
CA THR A 53 -17.47 -11.50 12.17
C THR A 53 -18.47 -10.47 12.70
N HIS A 54 -18.16 -9.81 13.81
CA HIS A 54 -19.05 -8.83 14.48
C HIS A 54 -18.67 -7.38 14.16
N VAL A 55 -18.57 -7.04 12.87
CA VAL A 55 -18.16 -5.70 12.41
C VAL A 55 -19.10 -4.60 12.93
N VAL A 56 -20.40 -4.91 13.02
CA VAL A 56 -21.45 -4.01 13.51
C VAL A 56 -21.13 -3.46 14.91
N ASN A 57 -20.53 -4.29 15.77
CA ASN A 57 -20.18 -3.87 17.13
C ASN A 57 -19.07 -2.81 17.18
N PHE A 58 -18.27 -2.65 16.12
CA PHE A 58 -17.23 -1.61 16.06
C PHE A 58 -17.69 -0.39 15.26
N LEU A 59 -18.54 -0.58 14.24
CA LEU A 59 -19.06 0.51 13.41
C LEU A 59 -20.06 1.40 14.15
N PHE A 60 -20.86 0.83 15.06
CA PHE A 60 -21.97 1.54 15.72
C PHE A 60 -21.76 1.77 17.21
N THR A 61 -20.81 1.08 17.81
CA THR A 61 -20.43 1.24 19.22
C THR A 61 -18.92 1.33 19.27
N CYS A 62 -18.34 2.47 19.65
CA CYS A 62 -17.01 2.44 20.26
C CYS A 62 -17.25 2.13 21.73
N PRO A 63 -16.99 0.91 22.20
CA PRO A 63 -17.06 0.64 23.63
C PRO A 63 -16.05 1.56 24.34
N ASP A 64 -16.24 1.83 25.63
CA ASP A 64 -15.24 2.49 26.48
C ASP A 64 -14.01 1.58 26.65
N ILE A 65 -13.26 1.38 25.57
CA ILE A 65 -12.08 0.52 25.50
C ILE A 65 -10.90 1.39 25.92
N GLY A 66 -10.65 1.53 27.22
CA GLY A 66 -9.36 1.82 27.88
C GLY A 66 -8.43 2.94 27.34
N LEU A 67 -8.77 3.64 26.27
CA LEU A 67 -8.04 4.73 25.66
C LEU A 67 -8.30 5.98 26.50
N SER A 68 -7.27 6.81 26.67
CA SER A 68 -7.50 8.11 27.26
C SER A 68 -8.41 8.92 26.32
N GLN A 69 -9.19 9.83 26.89
CA GLN A 69 -10.04 10.70 26.08
C GLN A 69 -9.22 11.57 25.11
N ALA A 70 -8.00 11.95 25.51
CA ALA A 70 -7.07 12.71 24.69
C ALA A 70 -6.58 11.94 23.46
N ASP A 71 -6.26 10.64 23.58
CA ASP A 71 -5.79 9.84 22.44
C ASP A 71 -6.88 9.62 21.39
N ARG A 72 -8.14 9.50 21.85
CA ARG A 72 -9.31 9.44 20.97
C ARG A 72 -9.52 10.75 20.22
N GLU A 73 -9.49 11.87 20.92
CA GLU A 73 -9.63 13.20 20.32
C GLU A 73 -8.52 13.47 19.29
N ALA A 74 -7.26 13.14 19.61
CA ALA A 74 -6.15 13.26 18.68
C ALA A 74 -6.32 12.39 17.42
N SER A 75 -6.77 11.13 17.58
CA SER A 75 -7.03 10.24 16.45
C SER A 75 -8.16 10.76 15.56
N LEU A 76 -9.23 11.30 16.14
CA LEU A 76 -10.35 11.87 15.40
C LEU A 76 -9.94 13.10 14.59
N GLU A 77 -9.12 13.99 15.14
CA GLU A 77 -8.62 15.15 14.40
C GLU A 77 -7.70 14.74 13.24
N LEU A 78 -6.85 13.73 13.44
CA LEU A 78 -6.04 13.16 12.36
C LEU A 78 -6.90 12.51 11.27
N ILE A 79 -7.96 11.78 11.65
CA ILE A 79 -8.92 11.18 10.71
C ILE A 79 -9.56 12.28 9.86
N LYS A 80 -10.10 13.35 10.48
CA LYS A 80 -10.73 14.46 9.75
C LYS A 80 -9.75 15.14 8.79
N LEU A 81 -8.53 15.42 9.26
CA LEU A 81 -7.48 16.02 8.45
C LEU A 81 -7.19 15.14 7.22
N ASP A 82 -7.03 13.84 7.41
CA ASP A 82 -6.73 12.92 6.32
C ASP A 82 -7.88 12.74 5.33
N ILE A 83 -9.12 12.64 5.82
CA ILE A 83 -10.31 12.58 4.95
C ILE A 83 -10.38 13.82 4.04
N SER A 84 -10.06 15.02 4.58
CA SER A 84 -10.08 16.26 3.81
C SER A 84 -9.14 16.25 2.59
N ARG A 85 -8.03 15.49 2.67
CA ARG A 85 -7.03 15.32 1.61
C ARG A 85 -7.09 13.98 0.88
N THR A 86 -8.09 13.14 1.15
CA THR A 86 -8.23 11.80 0.52
C THR A 86 -8.99 11.92 -0.79
N PHE A 87 -8.29 11.79 -1.92
CA PHE A 87 -8.83 11.94 -3.28
C PHE A 87 -9.77 13.16 -3.44
N PRO A 88 -9.32 14.38 -3.08
CA PRO A 88 -10.19 15.55 -2.95
C PRO A 88 -10.87 15.95 -4.26
N ASN A 89 -10.23 15.69 -5.40
CA ASN A 89 -10.78 16.00 -6.73
C ASN A 89 -12.08 15.24 -7.05
N LEU A 90 -12.38 14.16 -6.33
CA LEU A 90 -13.61 13.40 -6.51
C LEU A 90 -14.80 13.99 -5.73
N CYS A 91 -14.53 14.79 -4.68
CA CYS A 91 -15.56 15.41 -3.82
C CYS A 91 -16.55 14.42 -3.17
N ILE A 92 -16.23 13.13 -3.10
CA ILE A 92 -17.13 12.10 -2.57
C ILE A 92 -16.81 11.65 -1.15
N PHE A 93 -15.57 11.86 -0.70
CA PHE A 93 -15.09 11.46 0.62
C PHE A 93 -15.06 12.60 1.63
N GLN A 94 -15.01 13.85 1.17
CA GLN A 94 -14.99 15.04 2.02
C GLN A 94 -16.38 15.30 2.63
N GLN A 95 -16.44 16.14 3.66
CA GLN A 95 -17.69 16.43 4.39
C GLN A 95 -18.82 16.84 3.44
N GLY A 96 -19.97 16.18 3.55
CA GLY A 96 -21.13 16.34 2.64
C GLY A 96 -21.12 15.41 1.43
N GLY A 97 -20.01 14.69 1.17
CA GLY A 97 -19.93 13.65 0.16
C GLY A 97 -20.59 12.33 0.60
N PRO A 98 -21.05 11.50 -0.36
CA PRO A 98 -21.80 10.27 -0.05
C PRO A 98 -21.02 9.21 0.74
N TYR A 99 -19.68 9.24 0.72
CA TYR A 99 -18.84 8.27 1.41
C TYR A 99 -18.17 8.83 2.68
N TYR A 100 -18.40 10.09 3.04
CA TYR A 100 -17.76 10.73 4.20
C TYR A 100 -18.04 9.99 5.49
N ASP A 101 -19.31 9.76 5.81
CA ASP A 101 -19.71 9.10 7.07
C ASP A 101 -19.23 7.65 7.10
N VAL A 102 -19.31 6.94 5.98
CA VAL A 102 -18.83 5.55 5.86
C VAL A 102 -17.33 5.48 6.11
N LEU A 103 -16.54 6.36 5.49
CA LEU A 103 -15.09 6.43 5.67
C LEU A 103 -14.74 6.76 7.12
N HIS A 104 -15.41 7.75 7.70
CA HIS A 104 -15.21 8.13 9.11
C HIS A 104 -15.54 6.98 10.06
N SER A 105 -16.64 6.25 9.84
CA SER A 105 -17.04 5.08 10.63
C SER A 105 -16.03 3.93 10.54
N ILE A 106 -15.51 3.60 9.34
CA ILE A 106 -14.50 2.55 9.17
C ILE A 106 -13.23 2.87 9.95
N LEU A 107 -12.73 4.10 9.82
CA LEU A 107 -11.50 4.53 10.48
C LEU A 107 -11.67 4.58 12.00
N GLY A 108 -12.77 5.16 12.49
CA GLY A 108 -13.11 5.18 13.91
C GLY A 108 -13.24 3.78 14.49
N ALA A 109 -13.98 2.89 13.82
CA ALA A 109 -14.13 1.50 14.21
C ALA A 109 -12.77 0.78 14.31
N TYR A 110 -11.84 1.08 13.40
CA TYR A 110 -10.52 0.46 13.43
C TYR A 110 -9.71 0.91 14.64
N THR A 111 -9.78 2.19 15.02
CA THR A 111 -9.12 2.67 16.25
C THR A 111 -9.64 1.98 17.50
N CYS A 112 -10.94 1.65 17.53
CA CYS A 112 -11.57 0.90 18.62
C CYS A 112 -11.22 -0.61 18.55
N TYR A 113 -11.06 -1.17 17.34
CA TYR A 113 -10.65 -2.57 17.16
C TYR A 113 -9.17 -2.82 17.48
N ARG A 114 -8.27 -1.89 17.11
CA ARG A 114 -6.82 -1.97 17.32
C ARG A 114 -6.30 -0.71 18.04
N PRO A 115 -6.65 -0.51 19.33
CA PRO A 115 -6.21 0.65 20.10
C PRO A 115 -4.68 0.69 20.28
N ASP A 116 -4.01 -0.45 20.15
CA ASP A 116 -2.55 -0.57 20.17
C ASP A 116 -1.86 0.04 18.93
N VAL A 117 -2.61 0.21 17.84
CA VAL A 117 -2.14 0.87 16.61
C VAL A 117 -2.74 2.28 16.50
N GLY A 118 -4.03 2.42 16.82
CA GLY A 118 -4.77 3.66 16.64
C GLY A 118 -4.91 4.06 15.16
N TYR A 119 -5.06 5.35 14.91
CA TYR A 119 -5.07 5.90 13.57
C TYR A 119 -3.67 6.36 13.16
N VAL A 120 -3.20 5.91 12.00
CA VAL A 120 -1.94 6.36 11.40
C VAL A 120 -2.26 7.10 10.11
N GLN A 121 -1.62 8.25 9.90
CA GLN A 121 -1.84 9.06 8.69
C GLN A 121 -1.62 8.24 7.42
N GLY A 122 -2.51 8.42 6.44
CA GLY A 122 -2.55 7.66 5.19
C GLY A 122 -3.53 6.48 5.20
N MET A 123 -4.00 6.03 6.38
CA MET A 123 -5.02 4.97 6.49
C MET A 123 -6.32 5.31 5.76
N SER A 124 -6.70 6.59 5.71
CA SER A 124 -7.88 7.06 4.98
C SER A 124 -7.88 6.69 3.50
N PHE A 125 -6.73 6.73 2.84
CA PHE A 125 -6.62 6.40 1.41
C PHE A 125 -6.88 4.91 1.15
N ILE A 126 -6.36 4.05 2.03
CA ILE A 126 -6.60 2.60 1.97
C ILE A 126 -8.09 2.30 2.19
N ALA A 127 -8.68 2.89 3.24
CA ALA A 127 -10.10 2.71 3.55
C ALA A 127 -11.00 3.25 2.41
N ALA A 128 -10.66 4.41 1.83
CA ALA A 128 -11.37 5.01 0.71
C ALA A 128 -11.40 4.09 -0.53
N VAL A 129 -10.26 3.47 -0.87
CA VAL A 129 -10.19 2.49 -1.98
C VAL A 129 -11.09 1.29 -1.71
N LEU A 130 -11.13 0.79 -0.47
CA LEU A 130 -11.95 -0.35 -0.09
C LEU A 130 -13.45 -0.05 -0.15
N ILE A 131 -13.92 1.06 0.45
CA ILE A 131 -15.36 1.38 0.50
C ILE A 131 -15.97 1.73 -0.86
N LEU A 132 -15.15 2.05 -1.87
CA LEU A 132 -15.62 2.21 -3.25
C LEU A 132 -15.93 0.87 -3.93
N ASN A 133 -15.33 -0.21 -3.46
CA ASN A 133 -15.39 -1.52 -4.11
C ASN A 133 -16.10 -2.59 -3.25
N LEU A 134 -16.37 -2.30 -1.98
CA LEU A 134 -16.92 -3.20 -0.98
C LEU A 134 -18.01 -2.53 -0.16
N ASP A 135 -18.98 -3.33 0.28
CA ASP A 135 -19.93 -2.90 1.31
C ASP A 135 -19.18 -2.62 2.62
N THR A 136 -19.72 -1.72 3.44
CA THR A 136 -19.06 -1.20 4.65
C THR A 136 -18.50 -2.30 5.57
N ALA A 137 -19.26 -3.37 5.80
CA ALA A 137 -18.81 -4.45 6.68
C ALA A 137 -17.60 -5.20 6.09
N ASP A 138 -17.65 -5.54 4.81
CA ASP A 138 -16.57 -6.23 4.11
C ASP A 138 -15.35 -5.32 3.92
N ALA A 139 -15.56 -4.03 3.68
CA ALA A 139 -14.50 -3.03 3.61
C ALA A 139 -13.72 -2.98 4.93
N PHE A 140 -14.40 -3.03 6.09
CA PHE A 140 -13.74 -3.08 7.38
C PHE A 140 -12.92 -4.35 7.57
N ILE A 141 -13.49 -5.51 7.23
CA ILE A 141 -12.82 -6.81 7.34
C ILE A 141 -11.56 -6.81 6.48
N ALA A 142 -11.68 -6.38 5.22
CA ALA A 142 -10.57 -6.27 4.28
C ALA A 142 -9.51 -5.29 4.81
N PHE A 143 -9.92 -4.12 5.30
CA PHE A 143 -9.04 -3.10 5.87
C PHE A 143 -8.22 -3.66 7.04
N ALA A 144 -8.89 -4.26 8.03
CA ALA A 144 -8.23 -4.80 9.21
C ALA A 144 -7.26 -5.95 8.87
N ASN A 145 -7.67 -6.87 7.97
CA ASN A 145 -6.80 -7.97 7.55
C ASN A 145 -5.62 -7.49 6.71
N LEU A 146 -5.82 -6.49 5.83
CA LEU A 146 -4.76 -5.88 5.03
C LEU A 146 -3.71 -5.22 5.93
N LEU A 147 -4.15 -4.43 6.91
CA LEU A 147 -3.26 -3.76 7.85
C LEU A 147 -2.50 -4.74 8.75
N ASN A 148 -3.03 -5.95 8.96
CA ASN A 148 -2.38 -7.00 9.73
C ASN A 148 -1.35 -7.83 8.94
N LYS A 149 -1.24 -7.65 7.62
CA LYS A 149 -0.23 -8.37 6.82
C LYS A 149 1.19 -7.97 7.26
N PRO A 150 2.18 -8.89 7.19
CA PRO A 150 3.54 -8.62 7.70
C PRO A 150 4.23 -7.39 7.08
N CYS A 151 3.96 -7.10 5.80
CA CYS A 151 4.49 -5.92 5.14
C CYS A 151 3.88 -4.66 5.75
N GLN A 152 2.55 -4.51 5.72
CA GLN A 152 1.84 -3.34 6.26
C GLN A 152 2.16 -3.11 7.74
N MET A 153 2.16 -4.17 8.56
CA MET A 153 2.52 -4.08 9.99
C MET A 153 3.92 -3.51 10.22
N ALA A 154 4.90 -3.86 9.37
CA ALA A 154 6.26 -3.34 9.47
C ALA A 154 6.30 -1.81 9.34
N PHE A 155 5.57 -1.28 8.35
CA PHE A 155 5.55 0.15 8.05
C PHE A 155 4.64 0.94 9.00
N PHE A 156 3.45 0.44 9.34
CA PHE A 156 2.49 1.13 10.22
C PHE A 156 2.95 1.21 11.67
N ARG A 157 3.66 0.20 12.17
CA ARG A 157 4.23 0.21 13.53
C ARG A 157 5.64 0.79 13.60
N VAL A 158 6.18 1.24 12.47
CA VAL A 158 7.56 1.72 12.36
C VAL A 158 8.54 0.69 12.95
N ASP A 159 8.34 -0.59 12.63
CA ASP A 159 9.29 -1.64 13.01
C ASP A 159 10.54 -1.48 12.14
N HIS A 160 11.47 -0.66 12.62
CA HIS A 160 12.70 -0.34 11.92
C HIS A 160 13.47 -1.59 11.50
N SER A 161 13.49 -2.63 12.33
CA SER A 161 14.22 -3.85 12.00
C SER A 161 13.60 -4.53 10.78
N LEU A 162 12.27 -4.66 10.76
CA LEU A 162 11.56 -5.31 9.67
C LEU A 162 11.58 -4.44 8.40
N MET A 163 11.38 -3.12 8.53
CA MET A 163 11.50 -2.17 7.42
C MET A 163 12.88 -2.24 6.75
N LEU A 164 13.97 -2.28 7.53
CA LEU A 164 15.32 -2.41 6.98
C LEU A 164 15.51 -3.71 6.20
N THR A 165 14.84 -4.81 6.55
CA THR A 165 14.88 -6.04 5.73
C THR A 165 14.18 -5.87 4.39
N TYR A 166 13.07 -5.12 4.35
CA TYR A 166 12.37 -4.78 3.11
C TYR A 166 13.20 -3.85 2.24
N PHE A 167 13.82 -2.81 2.83
CA PHE A 167 14.70 -1.89 2.10
C PHE A 167 15.94 -2.61 1.56
N ALA A 168 16.60 -3.46 2.35
CA ALA A 168 17.74 -4.23 1.89
C ALA A 168 17.36 -5.18 0.74
N ALA A 169 16.20 -5.85 0.83
CA ALA A 169 15.71 -6.68 -0.26
C ALA A 169 15.41 -5.85 -1.52
N PHE A 170 14.75 -4.72 -1.36
CA PHE A 170 14.46 -3.78 -2.46
C PHE A 170 15.74 -3.30 -3.15
N GLU A 171 16.76 -2.89 -2.40
CA GLU A 171 18.02 -2.41 -2.97
C GLU A 171 18.74 -3.46 -3.81
N VAL A 172 18.66 -4.75 -3.47
CA VAL A 172 19.20 -5.84 -4.31
C VAL A 172 18.54 -5.86 -5.68
N PHE A 173 17.21 -5.76 -5.74
CA PHE A 173 16.49 -5.74 -7.02
C PHE A 173 16.63 -4.40 -7.74
N PHE A 174 16.81 -3.31 -7.00
CA PHE A 174 17.08 -2.00 -7.59
C PHE A 174 18.43 -1.99 -8.31
N GLU A 175 19.51 -2.43 -7.66
CA GLU A 175 20.84 -2.53 -8.27
C GLU A 175 20.83 -3.45 -9.51
N GLU A 176 20.13 -4.60 -9.44
CA GLU A 176 20.04 -5.55 -10.55
C GLU A 176 19.30 -4.98 -11.77
N ASN A 177 18.19 -4.26 -11.56
CA ASN A 177 17.34 -3.79 -12.66
C ASN A 177 17.75 -2.42 -13.21
N LEU A 178 18.26 -1.52 -12.35
CA LEU A 178 18.55 -0.12 -12.68
C LEU A 178 19.92 0.31 -12.09
N PRO A 179 21.03 -0.36 -12.46
CA PRO A 179 22.33 -0.16 -11.81
C PRO A 179 22.85 1.28 -11.92
N LYS A 180 22.57 1.98 -13.03
CA LYS A 180 22.99 3.38 -13.23
C LYS A 180 22.27 4.31 -12.25
N LEU A 181 20.94 4.20 -12.18
CA LEU A 181 20.13 4.99 -11.28
C LEU A 181 20.41 4.66 -9.81
N PHE A 182 20.62 3.38 -9.49
CA PHE A 182 21.02 2.94 -8.16
C PHE A 182 22.34 3.60 -7.72
N ALA A 183 23.36 3.58 -8.58
CA ALA A 183 24.64 4.24 -8.30
C ALA A 183 24.47 5.75 -8.10
N HIS A 184 23.63 6.41 -8.92
CA HIS A 184 23.31 7.83 -8.78
C HIS A 184 22.62 8.14 -7.45
N PHE A 185 21.67 7.31 -7.01
CA PHE A 185 21.00 7.48 -5.73
C PHE A 185 21.98 7.30 -4.57
N LYS A 186 22.87 6.30 -4.65
CA LYS A 186 23.94 6.11 -3.65
C LYS A 186 24.90 7.30 -3.60
N SER A 187 25.33 7.86 -4.73
CA SER A 187 26.22 9.03 -4.73
C SER A 187 25.56 10.30 -4.19
N ASN A 188 24.23 10.41 -4.32
CA ASN A 188 23.46 11.53 -3.79
C ASN A 188 22.91 11.28 -2.37
N ASN A 189 23.25 10.16 -1.73
CA ASN A 189 22.71 9.75 -0.42
C ASN A 189 21.16 9.72 -0.38
N LEU A 190 20.51 9.41 -1.50
CA LEU A 190 19.06 9.25 -1.57
C LEU A 190 18.67 7.83 -1.18
N THR A 191 18.14 7.66 0.02
CA THR A 191 17.80 6.35 0.60
C THR A 191 16.31 6.01 0.46
N PRO A 192 15.94 4.70 0.41
CA PRO A 192 14.55 4.29 0.18
C PRO A 192 13.54 4.81 1.19
N ASP A 193 13.93 5.08 2.43
CA ASP A 193 13.05 5.63 3.46
C ASP A 193 12.45 7.00 3.10
N ILE A 194 13.03 7.74 2.14
CA ILE A 194 12.52 9.05 1.72
C ILE A 194 11.26 8.94 0.88
N TYR A 195 11.13 7.91 0.04
CA TYR A 195 10.05 7.80 -0.95
C TYR A 195 9.25 6.51 -0.85
N LEU A 196 9.88 5.41 -0.41
CA LEU A 196 9.29 4.08 -0.51
C LEU A 196 8.26 3.80 0.59
N ILE A 197 8.35 4.48 1.74
CA ILE A 197 7.44 4.25 2.87
C ILE A 197 6.00 4.51 2.43
N ASP A 198 5.70 5.72 1.95
CA ASP A 198 4.36 6.13 1.51
C ASP A 198 3.80 5.22 0.42
N TRP A 199 4.65 4.81 -0.52
CA TRP A 199 4.29 3.94 -1.63
C TRP A 199 3.84 2.55 -1.14
N ILE A 200 4.61 1.93 -0.23
CA ILE A 200 4.34 0.56 0.23
C ILE A 200 3.23 0.54 1.27
N PHE A 201 3.26 1.45 2.25
CA PHE A 201 2.33 1.39 3.38
C PHE A 201 0.89 1.70 2.95
N THR A 202 0.69 2.61 1.99
CA THR A 202 -0.62 2.90 1.41
C THR A 202 -0.96 2.06 0.18
N LEU A 203 -0.09 1.13 -0.21
CA LEU A 203 -0.21 0.39 -1.47
C LEU A 203 -0.48 1.36 -2.64
N TYR A 204 0.28 2.46 -2.67
CA TYR A 204 0.20 3.54 -3.65
C TYR A 204 -1.09 4.38 -3.64
N SER A 205 -2.08 4.13 -2.78
CA SER A 205 -3.34 4.88 -2.81
C SER A 205 -3.17 6.36 -2.46
N LYS A 206 -2.13 6.73 -1.70
CA LYS A 206 -1.77 8.14 -1.45
C LYS A 206 -0.91 8.75 -2.56
N SER A 207 -0.18 7.93 -3.30
CA SER A 207 0.91 8.37 -4.19
C SER A 207 0.56 8.32 -5.68
N LEU A 208 -0.50 7.60 -6.07
CA LEU A 208 -0.96 7.47 -7.44
C LEU A 208 -2.44 7.88 -7.56
N PRO A 209 -2.89 8.29 -8.77
CA PRO A 209 -4.31 8.46 -9.05
C PRO A 209 -5.12 7.20 -8.75
N LEU A 210 -6.36 7.38 -8.30
CA LEU A 210 -7.22 6.30 -7.79
C LEU A 210 -7.30 5.09 -8.74
N ASP A 211 -7.56 5.31 -10.03
CA ASP A 211 -7.70 4.23 -11.01
C ASP A 211 -6.41 3.41 -11.16
N LEU A 212 -5.27 4.09 -11.13
CA LEU A 212 -3.96 3.46 -11.24
C LEU A 212 -3.60 2.71 -9.96
N ALA A 213 -3.87 3.31 -8.80
CA ALA A 213 -3.73 2.63 -7.50
C ALA A 213 -4.60 1.37 -7.44
N CYS A 214 -5.85 1.42 -7.91
CA CYS A 214 -6.72 0.24 -7.97
C CYS A 214 -6.13 -0.86 -8.86
N ARG A 215 -5.52 -0.52 -10.00
CA ARG A 215 -4.85 -1.50 -10.86
C ARG A 215 -3.60 -2.10 -10.19
N VAL A 216 -2.87 -1.32 -9.39
CA VAL A 216 -1.77 -1.84 -8.57
C VAL A 216 -2.30 -2.82 -7.51
N TRP A 217 -3.42 -2.48 -6.85
CA TRP A 217 -4.09 -3.34 -5.87
C TRP A 217 -4.60 -4.64 -6.48
N ASP A 218 -5.13 -4.57 -7.70
CA ASP A 218 -5.56 -5.74 -8.46
C ASP A 218 -4.41 -6.75 -8.55
N VAL A 219 -3.23 -6.33 -9.00
CA VAL A 219 -2.10 -7.24 -9.17
C VAL A 219 -1.41 -7.58 -7.83
N PHE A 220 -1.43 -6.68 -6.85
CA PHE A 220 -1.04 -7.00 -5.47
C PHE A 220 -1.87 -8.15 -4.89
N CYS A 221 -3.20 -8.16 -5.11
CA CYS A 221 -4.06 -9.26 -4.67
C CYS A 221 -3.70 -10.60 -5.34
N ARG A 222 -3.05 -10.57 -6.51
CA ARG A 222 -2.60 -11.76 -7.24
C ARG A 222 -1.22 -12.24 -6.81
N ASP A 223 -0.27 -11.32 -6.66
CA ASP A 223 1.17 -11.62 -6.56
C ASP A 223 1.77 -11.27 -5.18
N GLY A 224 0.99 -10.66 -4.28
CA GLY A 224 1.40 -10.32 -2.93
C GLY A 224 2.28 -9.07 -2.83
N ASP A 225 2.97 -8.94 -1.69
CA ASP A 225 3.78 -7.78 -1.33
C ASP A 225 4.95 -7.52 -2.30
N GLU A 226 5.52 -8.57 -2.90
CA GLU A 226 6.55 -8.47 -3.96
C GLU A 226 6.12 -7.47 -5.05
N PHE A 227 4.85 -7.47 -5.43
CA PHE A 227 4.36 -6.61 -6.51
C PHE A 227 4.41 -5.13 -6.15
N LEU A 228 4.32 -4.77 -4.86
CA LEU A 228 4.48 -3.37 -4.43
C LEU A 228 5.91 -2.90 -4.70
N PHE A 229 6.92 -3.71 -4.35
CA PHE A 229 8.33 -3.37 -4.62
C PHE A 229 8.67 -3.41 -6.10
N ARG A 230 8.04 -4.32 -6.87
CA ARG A 230 8.15 -4.32 -8.33
C ARG A 230 7.56 -3.05 -8.94
N THR A 231 6.44 -2.57 -8.39
CA THR A 231 5.81 -1.30 -8.79
C THR A 231 6.73 -0.13 -8.51
N ALA A 232 7.40 -0.09 -7.36
CA ALA A 232 8.39 0.94 -7.03
C ALA A 232 9.52 1.00 -8.06
N LEU A 233 10.09 -0.16 -8.42
CA LEU A 233 11.11 -0.23 -9.48
C LEU A 233 10.56 0.17 -10.85
N GLY A 234 9.30 -0.13 -11.14
CA GLY A 234 8.63 0.32 -12.35
C GLY A 234 8.48 1.85 -12.43
N VAL A 235 8.14 2.50 -11.32
CA VAL A 235 8.11 3.98 -11.23
C VAL A 235 9.50 4.56 -11.45
N LEU A 236 10.53 4.00 -10.79
CA LEU A 236 11.90 4.45 -10.96
C LEU A 236 12.42 4.25 -12.39
N ARG A 237 12.04 3.15 -13.04
CA ARG A 237 12.35 2.88 -14.45
C ARG A 237 11.67 3.87 -15.38
N LEU A 238 10.39 4.16 -15.16
CA LEU A 238 9.60 5.09 -15.97
C LEU A 238 10.26 6.49 -15.99
N TYR A 239 10.85 6.89 -14.88
CA TYR A 239 11.46 8.21 -14.70
C TYR A 239 13.00 8.19 -14.66
N GLU A 240 13.64 7.08 -15.05
CA GLU A 240 15.09 6.89 -14.92
C GLU A 240 15.89 8.04 -15.57
N ASP A 241 15.45 8.51 -16.74
CA ASP A 241 16.13 9.55 -17.52
C ASP A 241 16.14 10.92 -16.84
N ILE A 242 15.07 11.27 -16.13
CA ILE A 242 14.96 12.56 -15.43
C ILE A 242 15.60 12.48 -14.04
N LEU A 243 15.41 11.36 -13.32
CA LEU A 243 15.95 11.16 -11.98
C LEU A 243 17.49 11.15 -11.99
N THR A 244 18.09 10.57 -13.03
CA THR A 244 19.57 10.56 -13.21
C THR A 244 20.16 11.98 -13.39
N ARG A 245 19.34 12.97 -13.77
CA ARG A 245 19.79 14.36 -13.97
C ARG A 245 19.53 15.26 -12.77
N MET A 246 18.73 14.80 -11.81
CA MET A 246 18.36 15.54 -10.62
C MET A 246 19.39 15.32 -9.50
N ASP A 247 19.53 16.31 -8.62
CA ASP A 247 20.27 16.18 -7.36
C ASP A 247 19.41 15.51 -6.27
N PHE A 248 19.93 15.43 -5.05
CA PHE A 248 19.21 14.88 -3.91
C PHE A 248 17.85 15.55 -3.66
N ILE A 249 17.80 16.89 -3.63
CA ILE A 249 16.60 17.65 -3.25
C ILE A 249 15.50 17.45 -4.29
N HIS A 250 15.84 17.61 -5.57
CA HIS A 250 14.88 17.48 -6.66
C HIS A 250 14.37 16.04 -6.78
N ASN A 251 15.24 15.03 -6.61
CA ASN A 251 14.80 13.64 -6.57
C ASN A 251 13.85 13.37 -5.39
N ALA A 252 14.19 13.84 -4.19
CA ALA A 252 13.33 13.66 -3.01
C ALA A 252 11.96 14.30 -3.20
N GLN A 253 11.89 15.53 -3.72
CA GLN A 253 10.65 16.22 -4.02
C GLN A 253 9.83 15.49 -5.10
N PHE A 254 10.48 15.06 -6.17
CA PHE A 254 9.81 14.35 -7.27
C PHE A 254 9.21 13.02 -6.81
N LEU A 255 9.97 12.22 -6.06
CA LEU A 255 9.52 10.88 -5.64
C LEU A 255 8.50 10.91 -4.51
N THR A 256 8.51 11.94 -3.66
CA THR A 256 7.49 12.14 -2.62
C THR A 256 6.18 12.71 -3.18
N ARG A 257 6.23 13.36 -4.35
CA ARG A 257 5.06 13.86 -5.07
C ARG A 257 5.15 13.54 -6.55
N LEU A 258 4.77 12.30 -6.87
CA LEU A 258 4.71 11.81 -8.24
C LEU A 258 3.71 12.62 -9.08
N PRO A 259 3.90 12.72 -10.41
CA PRO A 259 2.96 13.41 -11.30
C PRO A 259 1.55 12.81 -11.24
N GLU A 260 0.52 13.66 -11.33
CA GLU A 260 -0.89 13.21 -11.31
C GLU A 260 -1.32 12.57 -12.65
N ASP A 261 -0.58 12.82 -13.73
CA ASP A 261 -0.87 12.41 -15.11
C ASP A 261 -0.07 11.17 -15.55
N ILE A 262 0.39 10.34 -14.61
CA ILE A 262 1.10 9.08 -14.91
C ILE A 262 0.23 8.19 -15.81
N SER A 263 0.75 7.87 -17.00
CA SER A 263 0.13 6.88 -17.88
C SER A 263 0.19 5.49 -17.24
N GLY A 264 -0.98 4.91 -17.00
CA GLY A 264 -1.08 3.54 -16.49
C GLY A 264 -0.51 2.50 -17.45
N GLU A 265 -0.52 2.76 -18.76
CA GLU A 265 0.09 1.87 -19.75
C GLU A 265 1.62 1.91 -19.67
N GLU A 266 2.22 3.11 -19.66
CA GLU A 266 3.67 3.27 -19.59
C GLU A 266 4.24 2.76 -18.27
N LEU A 267 3.54 3.02 -17.16
CA LEU A 267 3.92 2.47 -15.86
C LEU A 267 3.87 0.94 -15.88
N PHE A 268 2.78 0.32 -16.33
CA PHE A 268 2.69 -1.15 -16.35
C PHE A 268 3.65 -1.79 -17.36
N CYS A 269 3.97 -1.13 -18.48
CA CYS A 269 5.05 -1.52 -19.37
C CYS A 269 6.40 -1.51 -18.63
N SER A 270 6.69 -0.44 -17.88
CA SER A 270 7.91 -0.33 -17.07
C SER A 270 7.98 -1.42 -16.00
N ILE A 271 6.90 -1.65 -15.24
CA ILE A 271 6.79 -2.73 -14.23
C ILE A 271 7.01 -4.10 -14.87
N SER A 272 6.46 -4.34 -16.07
CA SER A 272 6.60 -5.63 -16.77
C SER A 272 8.05 -5.96 -17.10
N SER A 273 8.87 -4.94 -17.37
CA SER A 273 10.30 -5.11 -17.67
C SER A 273 11.13 -5.49 -16.45
N ILE A 274 10.67 -5.16 -15.24
CA ILE A 274 11.35 -5.45 -13.97
C ILE A 274 11.37 -6.95 -13.70
N GLN A 275 12.56 -7.46 -13.39
CA GLN A 275 12.80 -8.84 -12.99
C GLN A 275 12.96 -8.93 -11.46
N MET A 276 12.05 -9.63 -10.79
CA MET A 276 12.10 -9.88 -9.34
C MET A 276 12.87 -11.18 -9.01
N GLN A 277 13.98 -11.40 -9.72
CA GLN A 277 14.89 -12.52 -9.51
C GLN A 277 16.34 -12.03 -9.59
N SER A 278 17.14 -12.28 -8.56
CA SER A 278 18.58 -11.97 -8.53
C SER A 278 19.38 -13.21 -8.13
N LYS A 279 20.40 -13.57 -8.93
CA LYS A 279 21.26 -14.76 -8.70
C LYS A 279 20.46 -16.04 -8.40
N ASN A 280 19.40 -16.30 -9.19
CA ASN A 280 18.45 -17.42 -9.03
C ASN A 280 17.64 -17.42 -7.73
N LYS A 281 17.55 -16.29 -7.03
CA LYS A 281 16.71 -16.12 -5.84
C LYS A 281 15.54 -15.21 -6.12
N LYS A 282 14.37 -15.62 -5.65
CA LYS A 282 13.14 -14.82 -5.68
C LYS A 282 13.07 -13.88 -4.48
N TRP A 283 12.18 -12.88 -4.53
CA TRP A 283 11.91 -11.92 -3.46
C TRP A 283 11.87 -12.53 -2.06
N ALA A 284 11.03 -13.55 -1.84
CA ALA A 284 10.87 -14.18 -0.54
C ALA A 284 12.19 -14.76 0.03
N GLN A 285 13.06 -15.28 -0.83
CA GLN A 285 14.35 -15.86 -0.44
C GLN A 285 15.39 -14.77 -0.16
N VAL A 286 15.33 -13.64 -0.87
CA VAL A 286 16.21 -12.48 -0.63
C VAL A 286 15.81 -11.80 0.68
N ARG A 287 14.51 -11.53 0.89
CA ARG A 287 13.97 -10.93 2.12
C ARG A 287 14.25 -11.77 3.38
N GLY A 288 14.18 -13.09 3.25
CA GLY A 288 14.44 -14.01 4.37
C GLY A 288 15.90 -14.08 4.84
N ARG A 289 16.86 -13.52 4.06
CA ARG A 289 18.25 -13.42 4.50
C ARG A 289 18.39 -12.24 5.44
N ARG A 290 18.60 -12.51 6.73
CA ARG A 290 19.12 -11.52 7.66
C ARG A 290 20.47 -11.02 7.13
N SER A 291 20.48 -9.86 6.50
CA SER A 291 21.70 -9.09 6.35
C SER A 291 22.20 -8.77 7.77
N LYS A 292 23.48 -9.02 8.04
CA LYS A 292 24.19 -8.39 9.14
C LYS A 292 24.26 -6.89 8.79
N VAL A 293 23.15 -6.17 8.90
CA VAL A 293 23.14 -4.73 8.72
C VAL A 293 23.83 -4.18 9.95
N GLU A 294 25.09 -3.75 9.79
CA GLU A 294 25.75 -2.91 10.79
C GLU A 294 24.84 -1.73 11.06
N ARG A 295 24.50 -1.52 12.34
CA ARG A 295 23.68 -0.38 12.77
C ARG A 295 24.36 0.90 12.26
N PRO A 296 23.71 1.71 11.40
CA PRO A 296 24.23 3.04 11.10
C PRO A 296 24.31 3.82 12.43
N ALA A 297 25.46 4.43 12.70
CA ALA A 297 25.71 5.22 13.91
C ALA A 297 24.98 6.58 13.91
N SER A 298 24.06 6.82 12.97
CA SER A 298 23.16 7.96 12.99
C SER A 298 21.85 7.54 13.63
N LYS A 299 21.55 8.09 14.80
CA LYS A 299 20.19 8.18 15.35
C LYS A 299 19.34 8.91 14.31
N LEU A 300 18.73 8.16 13.39
CA LEU A 300 17.84 8.66 12.38
C LEU A 300 16.56 9.14 13.07
N LYS A 301 16.33 10.45 13.02
CA LYS A 301 15.13 11.17 13.45
C LYS A 301 13.89 10.83 12.59
N ILE A 302 13.70 9.55 12.27
CA ILE A 302 12.57 9.10 11.45
C ILE A 302 11.25 9.47 12.16
N GLN A 303 11.19 9.33 13.48
CA GLN A 303 9.95 9.63 14.22
C GLN A 303 9.59 11.13 14.25
N GLU A 304 10.55 12.05 14.19
CA GLU A 304 10.29 13.50 14.14
C GLU A 304 9.93 13.97 12.71
N CYS A 305 10.50 13.36 11.67
CA CYS A 305 10.17 13.73 10.28
C CYS A 305 8.76 13.26 9.87
N TYR A 306 8.29 12.10 10.34
CA TYR A 306 6.97 11.60 9.94
C TYR A 306 5.78 12.26 10.66
N GLN A 307 6.00 12.93 11.80
CA GLN A 307 4.96 13.78 12.42
C GLN A 307 4.99 15.24 11.95
N HIS A 308 6.06 15.69 11.28
CA HIS A 308 6.24 17.11 10.91
C HIS A 308 6.47 17.39 9.43
N VAL A 309 6.59 16.37 8.56
CA VAL A 309 6.65 16.54 7.10
C VAL A 309 5.27 16.26 6.51
N SER A 310 4.36 17.20 6.74
CA SER A 310 3.09 17.33 6.01
C SER A 310 2.75 18.81 5.97
N PHE A 311 3.44 19.52 5.08
CA PHE A 311 2.94 20.76 4.48
C PHE A 311 2.53 20.47 3.05
#